data_AF-A0A239ME01-F1
#
_entry.id   AF-A0A239ME01-F1
#
_cell.length_a   1.000
_cell.length_b   1.000
_cell.length_c   1.000
_cell.angle_alpha   90.00
_cell.angle_beta   90.00
_cell.angle_gamma   90.00
#
_symmetry.space_group_name_H-M   'P 1'
#
loop_
_entity.id
_entity.type
_entity.pdbx_description
1 polymer ?
#
loop_
_entity_poly.entity_id
_entity_poly.type
_entity_poly.pdbx_seq_one_letter_code
_entity_poly.pdbx_strand_id
1 'polypeptide(L)'
;MSWFPRRYFMQSRGTYVEPTPPTALQLVVESLVFAALAFGVLTYASNRNLQTLVRDLAPDAPHQLPRLGNQRLERRARVAGGAQDGNLLLYSGQEPFLGAGRRGRDWSLVLELRRAGDPNRYGPGEPVRIDPVALNRYVKRRLAELRDDSLPEPEQIAGLQLRDVVIAAGEREPTSPLVDLTARLPFPYASRGAIEAFIRHPQASARHFLRATTGTRGTAVRDQYGYPILGAEDQEVEISAFVHLAVEGGLLYLEYVPTMLGPVDDRFHEIDRLPRNNKDLLLRALADAVRTMPVSLILAPLELVVGLHRHWTMTGRMNRLDRRSFEAPRYDYGARVSIRALASNREPDTFIQTLDSTKYSKLIERRLTGAVIDYLESQGVDTNELVQRVNVVHDNSVVNVSGGTFNGPTAFGREANATANGPATANAAVAGPKGGTRA
;
A
#
# COMPACT_ATOMS: atom_id res chain seq x y z
N MET A 1 -32.88 82.29 -32.79
CA MET A 1 -31.76 83.25 -32.71
C MET A 1 -31.20 83.26 -31.28
N SER A 2 -30.02 82.65 -31.14
CA SER A 2 -29.01 82.77 -30.09
C SER A 2 -29.37 83.40 -28.73
N TRP A 3 -29.53 82.59 -27.68
CA TRP A 3 -29.28 82.99 -26.30
C TRP A 3 -28.80 81.78 -25.48
N PHE A 4 -27.48 81.58 -25.42
CA PHE A 4 -26.82 80.78 -24.38
C PHE A 4 -25.68 81.65 -23.81
N PRO A 5 -25.64 81.89 -22.49
CA PRO A 5 -24.58 82.69 -21.90
C PRO A 5 -23.28 81.89 -21.81
N ARG A 6 -22.17 82.55 -22.15
CA ARG A 6 -20.79 82.09 -21.95
C ARG A 6 -20.60 81.56 -20.52
N ARG A 7 -20.46 80.25 -20.35
CA ARG A 7 -19.84 79.67 -19.16
C ARG A 7 -18.33 79.87 -19.27
N TYR A 8 -17.77 80.62 -18.32
CA TYR A 8 -16.33 80.70 -18.10
C TYR A 8 -15.80 79.29 -17.83
N PHE A 9 -14.94 78.80 -18.72
CA PHE A 9 -14.08 77.64 -18.45
C PHE A 9 -13.01 78.11 -17.45
N MET A 10 -13.28 77.95 -16.15
CA MET A 10 -12.23 77.95 -15.15
C MET A 10 -11.43 76.67 -15.33
N GLN A 11 -10.27 76.80 -15.95
CA GLN A 11 -9.24 75.79 -15.99
C GLN A 11 -8.71 75.63 -14.55
N SER A 12 -9.30 74.73 -13.76
CA SER A 12 -8.69 74.32 -12.49
C SER A 12 -7.42 73.56 -12.83
N ARG A 13 -6.27 74.25 -12.80
CA ARG A 13 -4.96 73.62 -12.68
C ARG A 13 -4.96 72.89 -11.33
N GLY A 14 -5.44 71.65 -11.34
CA GLY A 14 -5.13 70.71 -10.28
C GLY A 14 -3.61 70.61 -10.25
N THR A 15 -3.00 71.23 -9.26
CA THR A 15 -1.60 71.01 -8.91
C THR A 15 -1.45 69.51 -8.72
N TYR A 16 -0.82 68.84 -9.69
CA TYR A 16 -0.22 67.54 -9.46
C TYR A 16 0.78 67.76 -8.34
N VAL A 17 0.41 67.38 -7.11
CA VAL A 17 1.37 67.25 -6.02
C VAL A 17 2.22 66.07 -6.41
N GLU A 18 3.44 66.34 -6.89
CA GLU A 18 4.42 65.30 -7.09
C GLU A 18 4.57 64.53 -5.77
N PRO A 19 4.43 63.19 -5.77
CA PRO A 19 4.66 62.42 -4.56
C PRO A 19 6.10 62.68 -4.13
N THR A 20 6.27 63.28 -2.95
CA THR A 20 7.59 63.49 -2.36
C THR A 20 8.30 62.14 -2.27
N PRO A 21 9.53 62.00 -2.79
CA PRO A 21 10.23 60.73 -2.73
C PRO A 21 10.35 60.29 -1.26
N PRO A 22 10.13 59.00 -0.97
CA PRO A 22 10.15 58.50 0.40
C PRO A 22 11.51 58.83 1.03
N THR A 23 11.46 59.39 2.24
CA THR A 23 12.70 59.64 2.99
C THR A 23 13.38 58.32 3.33
N ALA A 24 14.71 58.30 3.47
CA ALA A 24 15.44 57.08 3.83
C ALA A 24 14.90 56.42 5.11
N LEU A 25 14.44 57.23 6.07
CA LEU A 25 13.78 56.76 7.29
C LEU A 25 12.46 56.05 6.99
N GLN A 26 11.65 56.56 6.06
CA GLN A 26 10.40 55.94 5.64
C GLN A 26 10.64 54.57 5.00
N LEU A 27 11.62 54.44 4.11
CA LEU A 27 11.97 53.16 3.48
C LEU A 27 12.44 52.10 4.51
N VAL A 28 13.20 52.53 5.53
CA VAL A 28 13.62 51.65 6.63
C VAL A 28 12.43 51.19 7.46
N VAL A 29 11.52 52.10 7.82
CA VAL A 29 10.31 51.75 8.57
C VAL A 29 9.41 50.81 7.77
N GLU A 30 9.18 51.08 6.49
CA GLU A 30 8.37 50.22 5.61
C GLU A 30 8.98 48.81 5.46
N SER A 31 10.30 48.72 5.30
CA SER A 31 11.00 47.43 5.22
C SER A 31 10.93 46.63 6.52
N LEU A 32 11.05 47.31 7.68
CA LEU A 32 10.91 46.68 8.99
C LEU A 32 9.48 46.19 9.24
N VAL A 33 8.47 46.97 8.86
CA VAL A 33 7.06 46.58 8.96
C VAL A 33 6.78 45.37 8.06
N PHE A 34 7.27 45.39 6.82
CA PHE A 34 7.12 44.25 5.91
C PHE A 34 7.81 42.98 6.44
N ALA A 35 9.04 43.11 6.96
CA ALA A 35 9.76 42.02 7.58
C ALA A 35 9.02 41.47 8.82
N ALA A 36 8.49 42.35 9.68
CA ALA A 36 7.72 41.94 10.86
C ALA A 36 6.41 41.22 10.47
N LEU A 37 5.72 41.69 9.43
CA LEU A 37 4.52 41.04 8.90
C LEU A 37 4.84 39.67 8.30
N ALA A 38 5.89 39.59 7.47
CA ALA A 38 6.33 38.32 6.88
C ALA A 38 6.73 37.31 7.97
N PHE A 39 7.47 37.76 8.97
CA PHE A 39 7.84 36.96 10.13
C PHE A 39 6.61 36.48 10.92
N GLY A 40 5.64 37.36 11.16
CA GLY A 40 4.39 37.03 11.84
C GLY A 40 3.55 36.00 11.07
N VAL A 41 3.45 36.13 9.73
CA VAL A 41 2.75 35.18 8.86
C VAL A 41 3.43 33.82 8.87
N LEU A 42 4.76 33.77 8.72
CA LEU A 42 5.54 32.53 8.76
C LEU A 42 5.41 31.84 10.13
N THR A 43 5.49 32.60 11.21
CA THR A 43 5.31 32.08 12.57
C THR A 43 3.90 31.52 12.77
N TYR A 44 2.87 32.25 12.32
CA TYR A 44 1.48 31.79 12.41
C TYR A 44 1.26 30.51 11.60
N ALA A 45 1.76 30.46 10.37
CA ALA A 45 1.65 29.30 9.49
C ALA A 45 2.38 28.08 10.08
N SER A 46 3.62 28.26 10.54
CA SER A 46 4.41 27.19 11.18
C SER A 46 3.75 26.68 12.45
N ASN A 47 3.31 27.57 13.35
CA ASN A 47 2.59 27.20 14.57
C ASN A 47 1.27 26.48 14.25
N ARG A 48 0.52 26.93 13.24
CA ARG A 48 -0.72 26.24 12.83
C ARG A 48 -0.42 24.85 12.27
N ASN A 49 0.62 24.68 11.47
CA ASN A 49 1.06 23.38 10.97
C ASN A 49 1.44 22.45 12.12
N LEU A 50 2.28 22.90 13.04
CA LEU A 50 2.69 22.12 14.22
C LEU A 50 1.49 21.73 15.09
N GLN A 51 0.53 22.64 15.30
CA GLN A 51 -0.70 22.33 16.03
C GLN A 51 -1.55 21.29 15.30
N THR A 52 -1.67 21.37 13.98
CA THR A 52 -2.37 20.34 13.19
C THR A 52 -1.70 18.99 13.35
N LEU A 53 -0.36 18.92 13.27
CA LEU A 53 0.41 17.68 13.44
C LEU A 53 0.21 17.07 14.84
N VAL A 54 0.29 17.89 15.90
CA VAL A 54 0.25 17.41 17.29
C VAL A 54 -1.16 17.19 17.83
N ARG A 55 -2.18 17.85 17.27
CA ARG A 55 -3.58 17.77 17.78
C ARG A 55 -4.52 17.07 16.81
N ASP A 56 -4.55 17.54 15.56
CA ASP A 56 -5.54 17.09 14.58
C ASP A 56 -5.12 15.73 13.98
N LEU A 57 -3.81 15.46 13.92
CA LEU A 57 -3.21 14.19 13.49
C LEU A 57 -2.59 13.39 14.65
N ALA A 58 -2.96 13.70 15.89
CA ALA A 58 -2.51 12.95 17.06
C ALA A 58 -3.01 11.49 16.98
N PRO A 59 -2.30 10.52 17.61
CA PRO A 59 -2.73 9.11 17.62
C PRO A 59 -4.18 8.91 18.11
N ASP A 60 -4.60 9.70 19.11
CA ASP A 60 -5.93 9.62 19.72
C ASP A 60 -6.98 10.51 19.00
N ALA A 61 -6.57 11.26 17.98
CA ALA A 61 -7.47 12.15 17.26
C ALA A 61 -8.42 11.36 16.35
N PRO A 62 -9.69 11.79 16.22
CA PRO A 62 -10.63 11.14 15.33
C PRO A 62 -10.20 11.32 13.87
N HIS A 63 -10.16 10.22 13.11
CA HIS A 63 -9.79 10.21 11.70
C HIS A 63 -10.93 10.79 10.85
N GLN A 64 -11.02 12.12 10.79
CA GLN A 64 -12.07 12.82 10.05
C GLN A 64 -11.49 13.58 8.87
N LEU A 65 -12.13 13.41 7.70
CA LEU A 65 -11.85 14.23 6.54
C LEU A 65 -12.14 15.71 6.88
N PRO A 66 -11.19 16.62 6.65
CA PRO A 66 -11.46 18.04 6.83
C PRO A 66 -12.60 18.48 5.90
N ARG A 67 -13.43 19.41 6.35
CA ARG A 67 -14.47 19.99 5.51
C ARG A 67 -13.81 20.75 4.36
N LEU A 68 -13.92 20.22 3.15
CA LEU A 68 -13.41 20.86 1.95
C LEU A 68 -14.47 21.81 1.41
N GLY A 69 -14.09 23.05 1.09
CA GLY A 69 -15.01 24.05 0.51
C GLY A 69 -15.51 23.72 -0.92
N ASN A 70 -15.15 22.56 -1.45
CA ASN A 70 -15.49 22.14 -2.81
C ASN A 70 -16.07 20.70 -2.80
N GLN A 71 -17.35 20.57 -3.13
CA GLN A 71 -18.08 19.29 -3.16
C GLN A 71 -17.40 18.23 -4.05
N ARG A 72 -16.75 18.64 -5.13
CA ARG A 72 -16.05 17.70 -6.04
C ARG A 72 -14.82 17.10 -5.37
N LEU A 73 -14.08 17.89 -4.60
CA LEU A 73 -12.93 17.41 -3.84
C LEU A 73 -13.39 16.52 -2.69
N GLU A 74 -14.47 16.89 -2.00
CA GLU A 74 -15.07 16.08 -0.95
C GLU A 74 -15.52 14.70 -1.46
N ARG A 75 -16.19 14.66 -2.63
CA ARG A 75 -16.61 13.41 -3.27
C ARG A 75 -15.40 12.52 -3.62
N ARG A 76 -14.33 13.11 -4.16
CA ARG A 76 -13.09 12.37 -4.50
C ARG A 76 -12.37 11.87 -3.27
N ALA A 77 -12.28 12.68 -2.21
CA ALA A 77 -11.67 12.29 -0.95
C ALA A 77 -12.46 11.14 -0.29
N ARG A 78 -13.80 11.16 -0.37
CA ARG A 78 -14.65 10.07 0.09
C ARG A 78 -14.44 8.78 -0.68
N VAL A 79 -14.30 8.85 -2.01
CA VAL A 79 -13.99 7.65 -2.82
C VAL A 79 -12.58 7.13 -2.52
N ALA A 80 -11.60 8.01 -2.36
CA ALA A 80 -10.25 7.61 -1.97
C ALA A 80 -10.24 6.93 -0.59
N GLY A 81 -10.95 7.49 0.40
CA GLY A 81 -11.12 6.87 1.71
C GLY A 81 -11.86 5.53 1.65
N GLY A 82 -12.93 5.44 0.87
CA GLY A 82 -13.64 4.19 0.63
C GLY A 82 -12.76 3.13 -0.02
N ALA A 83 -11.86 3.52 -0.93
CA ALA A 83 -10.92 2.60 -1.58
C ALA A 83 -9.81 2.09 -0.65
N GLN A 84 -9.46 2.83 0.41
CA GLN A 84 -8.49 2.38 1.42
C GLN A 84 -9.01 1.17 2.22
N ASP A 85 -10.29 1.20 2.59
CA ASP A 85 -10.96 0.10 3.30
C ASP A 85 -11.76 -0.84 2.39
N GLY A 86 -11.71 -0.57 1.09
CA GLY A 86 -12.41 -1.29 0.05
C GLY A 86 -11.98 -2.74 -0.12
N ASN A 87 -12.84 -3.51 -0.76
CA ASN A 87 -12.55 -4.88 -1.19
C ASN A 87 -12.55 -5.03 -2.72
N LEU A 88 -12.55 -3.93 -3.46
CA LEU A 88 -12.37 -3.91 -4.91
C LEU A 88 -11.19 -2.99 -5.25
N LEU A 89 -10.13 -3.56 -5.83
CA LEU A 89 -8.94 -2.84 -6.26
C LEU A 89 -8.81 -2.93 -7.77
N LEU A 90 -8.93 -1.78 -8.43
CA LEU A 90 -8.47 -1.63 -9.81
C LEU A 90 -7.03 -1.14 -9.79
N TYR A 91 -6.11 -1.86 -10.41
CA TYR A 91 -4.70 -1.45 -10.49
C TYR A 91 -4.36 -0.91 -11.88
N SER A 92 -3.44 0.04 -11.92
CA SER A 92 -2.86 0.57 -13.15
C SER A 92 -1.47 -0.05 -13.39
N GLY A 93 -1.14 -0.35 -14.64
CA GLY A 93 0.16 -0.95 -14.99
C GLY A 93 0.21 -2.45 -14.72
N GLN A 94 1.28 -2.92 -14.08
CA GLN A 94 1.59 -4.36 -13.93
C GLN A 94 1.54 -4.89 -12.50
N GLU A 95 1.47 -4.04 -11.47
CA GLU A 95 1.52 -4.48 -10.07
C GLU A 95 0.10 -4.58 -9.47
N PRO A 96 -0.46 -5.78 -9.28
CA PRO A 96 -1.81 -5.97 -8.78
C PRO A 96 -1.94 -5.74 -7.26
N PHE A 97 -0.87 -5.89 -6.48
CA PHE A 97 -0.91 -5.83 -5.01
C PHE A 97 -0.55 -4.43 -4.47
N LEU A 98 -1.18 -3.41 -5.06
CA LEU A 98 -0.91 -2.02 -4.72
C LEU A 98 -1.13 -1.75 -3.22
N GLY A 99 -0.10 -1.19 -2.57
CA GLY A 99 -0.17 -0.85 -1.15
C GLY A 99 0.22 -1.97 -0.19
N ALA A 100 0.51 -3.18 -0.68
CA ALA A 100 0.94 -4.30 0.17
C ALA A 100 2.48 -4.42 0.31
N GLY A 101 3.22 -3.52 -0.35
CA GLY A 101 4.68 -3.44 -0.25
C GLY A 101 5.40 -4.41 -1.17
N ARG A 102 6.56 -4.91 -0.73
CA ARG A 102 7.43 -5.79 -1.53
C ARG A 102 6.92 -7.23 -1.48
N ARG A 103 6.87 -7.89 -2.64
CA ARG A 103 6.57 -9.33 -2.72
C ARG A 103 7.70 -10.16 -2.11
N GLY A 104 7.33 -11.10 -1.26
CA GLY A 104 8.19 -12.17 -0.80
C GLY A 104 8.25 -13.31 -1.81
N ARG A 105 8.64 -14.51 -1.35
CA ARG A 105 8.65 -15.72 -2.18
C ARG A 105 7.22 -16.21 -2.39
N ASP A 106 6.68 -16.00 -3.58
CA ASP A 106 5.40 -16.53 -4.02
C ASP A 106 5.54 -17.97 -4.55
N TRP A 107 4.42 -18.71 -4.53
CA TRP A 107 4.34 -20.03 -5.13
C TRP A 107 2.91 -20.34 -5.56
N SER A 108 2.79 -21.25 -6.52
CA SER A 108 1.49 -21.82 -6.90
C SER A 108 1.58 -23.33 -7.09
N LEU A 109 0.47 -24.00 -6.80
CA LEU A 109 0.31 -25.45 -6.89
C LEU A 109 -0.95 -25.76 -7.69
N VAL A 110 -0.88 -26.85 -8.45
CA VAL A 110 -2.01 -27.41 -9.20
C VAL A 110 -2.22 -28.83 -8.71
N LEU A 111 -3.47 -29.19 -8.42
CA LEU A 111 -3.87 -30.52 -7.98
C LEU A 111 -5.05 -31.02 -8.82
N GLU A 112 -5.02 -32.28 -9.25
CA GLU A 112 -6.19 -32.93 -9.83
C GLU A 112 -7.22 -33.28 -8.75
N LEU A 113 -8.48 -32.87 -8.95
CA LEU A 113 -9.56 -33.16 -8.01
C LEU A 113 -10.12 -34.56 -8.29
N ARG A 114 -9.42 -35.58 -7.79
CA ARG A 114 -9.80 -36.99 -7.94
C ARG A 114 -9.99 -37.64 -6.59
N ARG A 115 -10.90 -38.59 -6.53
CA ARG A 115 -11.12 -39.39 -5.32
C ARG A 115 -9.88 -40.24 -5.04
N ALA A 116 -9.55 -40.39 -3.75
CA ALA A 116 -8.54 -41.33 -3.30
C ALA A 116 -8.80 -42.73 -3.91
N GLY A 117 -7.80 -43.28 -4.58
CA GLY A 117 -7.92 -44.57 -5.26
C GLY A 117 -8.17 -45.70 -4.27
N ASP A 118 -9.03 -46.65 -4.65
CA ASP A 118 -9.06 -47.96 -3.99
C ASP A 118 -7.77 -48.70 -4.37
N PRO A 119 -6.92 -49.14 -3.41
CA PRO A 119 -5.69 -49.85 -3.71
C PRO A 119 -5.89 -51.12 -4.55
N ASN A 120 -7.11 -51.67 -4.61
CA ASN A 120 -7.46 -52.84 -5.42
C ASN A 120 -7.95 -52.51 -6.85
N ARG A 121 -8.12 -51.23 -7.22
CA ARG A 121 -8.66 -50.85 -8.53
C ARG A 121 -7.60 -50.16 -9.38
N TYR A 122 -7.20 -50.81 -10.48
CA TYR A 122 -6.28 -50.22 -11.45
C TYR A 122 -7.01 -49.18 -12.32
N GLY A 123 -6.66 -47.91 -12.17
CA GLY A 123 -7.21 -46.81 -12.96
C GLY A 123 -7.27 -45.51 -12.16
N PRO A 124 -7.26 -44.35 -12.84
CA PRO A 124 -7.19 -43.08 -12.15
C PRO A 124 -8.56 -42.75 -11.52
N GLY A 125 -8.56 -42.24 -10.27
CA GLY A 125 -9.76 -42.09 -9.42
C GLY A 125 -10.88 -41.24 -10.03
N GLU A 126 -12.11 -41.40 -9.54
CA GLU A 126 -13.28 -40.64 -10.04
C GLU A 126 -13.11 -39.13 -9.79
N PRO A 127 -13.45 -38.25 -10.75
CA PRO A 127 -13.41 -36.80 -10.53
C PRO A 127 -14.36 -36.35 -9.40
N VAL A 128 -13.86 -35.51 -8.49
CA VAL A 128 -14.65 -34.94 -7.39
C VAL A 128 -14.99 -33.49 -7.70
N ARG A 129 -16.26 -33.13 -7.57
CA ARG A 129 -16.70 -31.74 -7.71
C ARG A 129 -16.58 -31.01 -6.38
N ILE A 130 -15.81 -29.92 -6.38
CA ILE A 130 -15.61 -29.06 -5.23
C ILE A 130 -16.32 -27.71 -5.47
N ASP A 131 -17.08 -27.23 -4.47
CA ASP A 131 -17.57 -25.85 -4.48
C ASP A 131 -16.45 -24.88 -4.07
N PRO A 132 -15.96 -24.02 -4.98
CA PRO A 132 -14.86 -23.10 -4.67
C PRO A 132 -15.24 -22.06 -3.61
N VAL A 133 -16.53 -21.73 -3.47
CA VAL A 133 -17.00 -20.80 -2.44
C VAL A 133 -16.94 -21.45 -1.05
N ALA A 134 -17.35 -22.72 -0.95
CA ALA A 134 -17.26 -23.48 0.29
C ALA A 134 -15.80 -23.67 0.73
N LEU A 135 -14.89 -23.98 -0.21
CA LEU A 135 -13.45 -24.07 0.04
C LEU A 135 -12.89 -22.74 0.57
N ASN A 136 -13.12 -21.62 -0.13
CA ASN A 136 -12.66 -20.30 0.32
C ASN A 136 -13.19 -19.94 1.72
N ARG A 137 -14.47 -20.23 1.99
CA ARG A 137 -15.08 -19.98 3.30
C ARG A 137 -14.46 -20.86 4.40
N TYR A 138 -14.17 -22.12 4.09
CA TYR A 138 -13.51 -23.04 5.01
C TYR A 138 -12.10 -22.54 5.36
N VAL A 139 -11.30 -22.20 4.34
CA VAL A 139 -9.94 -21.66 4.51
C VAL A 139 -9.97 -20.36 5.32
N LYS A 140 -10.87 -19.43 4.98
CA LYS A 140 -11.04 -18.17 5.73
C LYS A 140 -11.37 -18.42 7.20
N ARG A 141 -12.26 -19.37 7.51
CA ARG A 141 -12.56 -19.75 8.90
C ARG A 141 -11.33 -20.32 9.60
N ARG A 142 -10.61 -21.24 8.96
CA ARG A 142 -9.39 -21.84 9.54
C ARG A 142 -8.30 -20.81 9.79
N LEU A 143 -8.13 -19.82 8.91
CA LEU A 143 -7.20 -18.72 9.15
C LEU A 143 -7.66 -17.80 10.29
N ALA A 144 -8.98 -17.63 10.47
CA ALA A 144 -9.52 -16.78 11.55
C ALA A 144 -9.21 -17.35 12.93
N GLU A 145 -9.10 -18.68 13.05
CA GLU A 145 -8.73 -19.37 14.30
C GLU A 145 -7.31 -19.01 14.78
N LEU A 146 -6.44 -18.43 13.94
CA LEU A 146 -5.14 -17.90 14.39
C LEU A 146 -5.26 -16.67 15.32
N ARG A 147 -6.44 -16.06 15.36
CA ARG A 147 -6.78 -14.91 16.22
C ARG A 147 -8.07 -15.23 17.00
N ASP A 148 -8.22 -16.49 17.42
CA ASP A 148 -9.35 -16.91 18.25
C ASP A 148 -9.17 -16.37 19.67
N ASP A 149 -10.21 -15.72 20.20
CA ASP A 149 -10.22 -15.16 21.56
C ASP A 149 -10.16 -16.25 22.65
N SER A 150 -10.43 -17.50 22.30
CA SER A 150 -10.26 -18.66 23.20
C SER A 150 -8.80 -19.01 23.49
N LEU A 151 -7.87 -18.58 22.63
CA LEU A 151 -6.45 -18.78 22.83
C LEU A 151 -5.91 -17.78 23.87
N PRO A 152 -4.89 -18.16 24.65
CA PRO A 152 -4.15 -17.20 25.46
C PRO A 152 -3.66 -16.03 24.61
N GLU A 153 -3.74 -14.79 25.13
CA GLU A 153 -3.35 -13.56 24.42
C GLU A 153 -1.97 -13.66 23.71
N PRO A 154 -0.93 -14.29 24.30
CA PRO A 154 0.38 -14.44 23.64
C PRO A 154 0.40 -15.42 22.46
N GLU A 155 -0.58 -16.33 22.36
CA GLU A 155 -0.68 -17.33 21.30
C GLU A 155 -1.50 -16.83 20.10
N GLN A 156 -2.24 -15.73 20.28
CA GLN A 156 -3.00 -15.10 19.22
C GLN A 156 -2.09 -14.32 18.27
N ILE A 157 -2.36 -14.42 16.97
CA ILE A 157 -1.78 -13.49 15.99
C ILE A 157 -2.56 -12.16 16.08
N ALA A 158 -2.08 -11.30 16.97
CA ALA A 158 -2.63 -9.98 17.19
C ALA A 158 -2.74 -9.19 15.88
N GLY A 159 -3.89 -8.54 15.66
CA GLY A 159 -4.08 -7.69 14.49
C GLY A 159 -4.21 -8.42 13.15
N LEU A 160 -4.30 -9.76 13.12
CA LEU A 160 -4.65 -10.49 11.89
C LEU A 160 -6.03 -10.03 11.39
N GLN A 161 -6.13 -9.64 10.13
CA GLN A 161 -7.35 -9.22 9.45
C GLN A 161 -7.52 -10.06 8.19
N LEU A 162 -8.71 -10.63 8.02
CA LEU A 162 -9.06 -11.43 6.84
C LEU A 162 -10.07 -10.66 6.01
N ARG A 163 -9.69 -10.30 4.79
CA ARG A 163 -10.55 -9.59 3.84
C ARG A 163 -10.61 -10.35 2.53
N ASP A 164 -11.80 -10.49 1.98
CA ASP A 164 -11.96 -10.84 0.57
C ASP A 164 -11.61 -9.60 -0.25
N VAL A 165 -10.80 -9.73 -1.29
CA VAL A 165 -10.42 -8.63 -2.16
C VAL A 165 -10.54 -9.09 -3.60
N VAL A 166 -11.22 -8.31 -4.44
CA VAL A 166 -11.27 -8.51 -5.88
C VAL A 166 -10.27 -7.57 -6.52
N ILE A 167 -9.30 -8.12 -7.24
CA ILE A 167 -8.25 -7.35 -7.92
C ILE A 167 -8.45 -7.48 -9.42
N ALA A 168 -8.45 -6.35 -10.12
CA ALA A 168 -8.65 -6.33 -11.57
C ALA A 168 -7.86 -5.20 -12.26
N ALA A 169 -7.57 -5.36 -13.53
CA ALA A 169 -6.94 -4.30 -14.32
C ALA A 169 -7.85 -3.07 -14.42
N GLY A 170 -7.27 -1.88 -14.29
CA GLY A 170 -7.95 -0.59 -14.31
C GLY A 170 -8.30 -0.07 -15.70
N GLU A 171 -7.64 -0.57 -16.76
CA GLU A 171 -8.00 -0.25 -18.13
C GLU A 171 -9.35 -0.89 -18.49
N ARG A 172 -10.40 -0.06 -18.51
CA ARG A 172 -11.78 -0.49 -18.65
C ARG A 172 -12.56 0.45 -19.57
N GLU A 173 -13.61 -0.10 -20.16
CA GLU A 173 -14.62 0.71 -20.83
C GLU A 173 -15.38 1.55 -19.79
N PRO A 174 -15.82 2.78 -20.13
CA PRO A 174 -16.54 3.64 -19.19
C PRO A 174 -17.82 2.99 -18.63
N THR A 175 -18.46 2.10 -19.38
CA THR A 175 -19.67 1.34 -19.02
C THR A 175 -19.40 0.10 -18.16
N SER A 176 -18.15 -0.13 -17.74
CA SER A 176 -17.80 -1.29 -16.93
C SER A 176 -18.60 -1.34 -15.62
N PRO A 177 -19.11 -2.52 -15.21
CA PRO A 177 -19.88 -2.67 -13.96
C PRO A 177 -19.03 -2.42 -12.69
N LEU A 178 -17.71 -2.30 -12.83
CA LEU A 178 -16.79 -2.00 -11.72
C LEU A 178 -16.60 -0.48 -11.50
N VAL A 179 -17.16 0.36 -12.38
CA VAL A 179 -17.02 1.81 -12.35
C VAL A 179 -18.38 2.45 -12.06
N ASP A 180 -18.43 3.34 -11.06
CA ASP A 180 -19.59 4.19 -10.81
C ASP A 180 -19.64 5.27 -11.89
N LEU A 181 -20.61 5.14 -12.81
CA LEU A 181 -20.85 6.08 -13.91
C LEU A 181 -21.10 7.52 -13.44
N THR A 182 -21.71 7.68 -12.27
CA THR A 182 -22.01 9.00 -11.70
C THR A 182 -20.75 9.61 -11.09
N ALA A 183 -19.97 8.82 -10.35
CA ALA A 183 -18.71 9.25 -9.77
C ALA A 183 -17.59 9.42 -10.78
N ARG A 184 -17.65 8.65 -11.87
CA ARG A 184 -16.55 8.40 -12.81
C ARG A 184 -15.32 7.83 -12.11
N LEU A 185 -15.56 6.99 -11.11
CA LEU A 185 -14.54 6.39 -10.26
C LEU A 185 -14.90 4.92 -10.00
N PRO A 186 -13.91 4.06 -9.72
CA PRO A 186 -14.18 2.68 -9.33
C PRO A 186 -15.09 2.60 -8.11
N PHE A 187 -15.93 1.57 -8.05
CA PHE A 187 -16.59 1.23 -6.80
C PHE A 187 -15.53 0.80 -5.77
N PRO A 188 -15.59 1.29 -4.52
CA PRO A 188 -14.67 0.85 -3.48
C PRO A 188 -15.01 -0.55 -2.95
N TYR A 189 -16.28 -0.97 -3.08
CA TYR A 189 -16.76 -2.23 -2.54
C TYR A 189 -17.45 -3.11 -3.57
N ALA A 190 -17.13 -4.41 -3.53
CA ALA A 190 -17.89 -5.49 -4.14
C ALA A 190 -18.82 -6.11 -3.10
N SER A 191 -20.08 -6.34 -3.49
CA SER A 191 -21.05 -7.03 -2.64
C SER A 191 -20.66 -8.50 -2.43
N ARG A 192 -21.21 -9.13 -1.39
CA ARG A 192 -20.98 -10.56 -1.14
C ARG A 192 -21.37 -11.45 -2.33
N GLY A 193 -22.50 -11.15 -2.98
CA GLY A 193 -22.93 -11.88 -4.18
C GLY A 193 -21.95 -11.72 -5.34
N ALA A 194 -21.37 -10.52 -5.51
CA ALA A 194 -20.33 -10.29 -6.51
C ALA A 194 -19.04 -11.05 -6.20
N ILE A 195 -18.61 -11.09 -4.93
CA ILE A 195 -17.45 -11.89 -4.50
C ILE A 195 -17.66 -13.38 -4.81
N GLU A 196 -18.81 -13.94 -4.42
CA GLU A 196 -19.12 -15.35 -4.69
C GLU A 196 -19.19 -15.63 -6.20
N ALA A 197 -19.67 -14.68 -7.00
CA ALA A 197 -19.63 -14.78 -8.47
C ALA A 197 -18.19 -14.79 -9.01
N PHE A 198 -17.28 -13.94 -8.51
CA PHE A 198 -15.87 -13.95 -8.92
C PHE A 198 -15.17 -15.26 -8.52
N ILE A 199 -15.45 -15.81 -7.34
CA ILE A 199 -14.90 -17.10 -6.90
C ILE A 199 -15.36 -18.24 -7.83
N ARG A 200 -16.61 -18.20 -8.30
CA ARG A 200 -17.17 -19.21 -9.21
C ARG A 200 -16.69 -19.07 -10.66
N HIS A 201 -16.17 -17.91 -11.05
CA HIS A 201 -15.73 -17.61 -12.42
C HIS A 201 -14.27 -17.12 -12.42
N PRO A 202 -13.29 -18.00 -12.13
CA PRO A 202 -11.89 -17.63 -12.00
C PRO A 202 -11.25 -17.12 -13.31
N GLN A 203 -11.85 -17.46 -14.47
CA GLN A 203 -11.43 -17.00 -15.80
C GLN A 203 -11.78 -15.53 -16.08
N ALA A 204 -12.49 -14.86 -15.18
CA ALA A 204 -12.75 -13.44 -15.34
C ALA A 204 -11.44 -12.62 -15.34
N SER A 205 -11.45 -11.48 -16.02
CA SER A 205 -10.38 -10.47 -15.96
C SER A 205 -10.09 -9.91 -14.55
N ALA A 206 -10.85 -10.34 -13.55
CA ALA A 206 -10.75 -9.95 -12.15
C ALA A 206 -10.63 -11.22 -11.31
N ARG A 207 -9.73 -11.22 -10.34
CA ARG A 207 -9.47 -12.37 -9.47
C ARG A 207 -9.86 -12.04 -8.04
N HIS A 208 -10.50 -12.99 -7.38
CA HIS A 208 -10.70 -12.96 -5.94
C HIS A 208 -9.43 -13.46 -5.24
N PHE A 209 -9.01 -12.71 -4.23
CA PHE A 209 -7.98 -13.11 -3.28
C PHE A 209 -8.56 -13.04 -1.88
N LEU A 210 -8.25 -14.03 -1.05
CA LEU A 210 -8.35 -13.91 0.39
C LEU A 210 -7.06 -13.25 0.88
N ARG A 211 -7.16 -12.01 1.37
CA ARG A 211 -6.04 -11.27 1.96
C ARG A 211 -6.01 -11.49 3.47
N ALA A 212 -4.95 -12.11 3.95
CA ALA A 212 -4.63 -12.22 5.36
C ALA A 212 -3.54 -11.19 5.70
N THR A 213 -3.96 -10.12 6.36
CA THR A 213 -3.08 -9.00 6.74
C THR A 213 -2.82 -9.06 8.23
N THR A 214 -1.58 -9.05 8.67
CA THR A 214 -1.23 -8.88 10.08
C THR A 214 -0.31 -7.70 10.22
N GLY A 215 -0.71 -6.73 11.05
CA GLY A 215 0.19 -5.71 11.54
C GLY A 215 1.03 -6.30 12.67
N THR A 216 2.27 -5.90 12.77
CA THR A 216 3.13 -6.34 13.88
C THR A 216 2.91 -5.44 15.09
N ARG A 217 1.65 -5.34 15.54
CA ARG A 217 1.35 -4.76 16.85
C ARG A 217 1.74 -5.77 17.90
N GLY A 218 2.86 -5.51 18.57
CA GLY A 218 3.33 -6.31 19.69
C GLY A 218 2.32 -6.30 20.81
N THR A 219 2.18 -7.44 21.48
CA THR A 219 1.43 -7.54 22.73
C THR A 219 2.29 -6.97 23.86
N ALA A 220 1.67 -6.27 24.82
CA ALA A 220 2.41 -5.83 26.00
C ALA A 220 2.90 -7.05 26.77
N VAL A 221 4.20 -7.12 27.06
CA VAL A 221 4.77 -8.18 27.88
C VAL A 221 4.44 -7.87 29.32
N ARG A 222 3.73 -8.78 29.99
CA ARG A 222 3.37 -8.65 31.41
C ARG A 222 4.03 -9.74 32.22
N ASP A 223 4.34 -9.43 33.48
CA ASP A 223 4.78 -10.44 34.44
C ASP A 223 3.62 -11.34 34.90
N GLN A 224 3.92 -12.34 35.73
CA GLN A 224 2.93 -13.24 36.31
C GLN A 224 1.89 -12.55 37.22
N TYR A 225 2.13 -11.30 37.60
CA TYR A 225 1.23 -10.48 38.42
C TYR A 225 0.46 -9.43 37.59
N GLY A 226 0.65 -9.42 36.26
CA GLY A 226 -0.03 -8.52 35.33
C GLY A 226 0.64 -7.15 35.14
N TYR A 227 1.79 -6.89 35.75
CA TYR A 227 2.54 -5.65 35.57
C TYR A 227 3.24 -5.63 34.21
N PRO A 228 3.12 -4.53 33.43
CA PRO A 228 3.78 -4.42 32.14
C PRO A 228 5.30 -4.32 32.32
N ILE A 229 6.03 -5.30 31.80
CA ILE A 229 7.50 -5.28 31.66
C ILE A 229 7.89 -4.49 30.40
N LEU A 230 7.18 -4.73 29.30
CA LEU A 230 7.36 -4.04 28.04
C LEU A 230 5.99 -3.63 27.49
N GLY A 231 5.89 -2.39 27.01
CA GLY A 231 4.69 -1.91 26.36
C GLY A 231 4.40 -2.65 25.06
N ALA A 232 3.15 -2.57 24.60
CA ALA A 232 2.83 -2.96 23.23
C ALA A 232 3.51 -1.98 22.26
N GLU A 233 4.44 -2.48 21.44
CA GLU A 233 5.12 -1.70 20.41
C GLU A 233 4.58 -2.08 19.03
N ASP A 234 4.23 -1.09 18.20
CA ASP A 234 3.91 -1.31 16.79
C ASP A 234 5.23 -1.33 16.01
N GLN A 235 5.58 -2.44 15.38
CA GLN A 235 6.79 -2.52 14.56
C GLN A 235 6.62 -1.86 13.19
N GLU A 236 5.47 -1.25 12.92
CA GLU A 236 5.10 -0.49 11.71
C GLU A 236 5.15 -1.28 10.40
N VAL A 237 5.51 -2.56 10.46
CA VAL A 237 5.54 -3.47 9.33
C VAL A 237 4.22 -4.23 9.26
N GLU A 238 3.65 -4.23 8.06
CA GLU A 238 2.42 -4.93 7.73
C GLU A 238 2.74 -6.08 6.77
N ILE A 239 2.36 -7.30 7.18
CA ILE A 239 2.52 -8.49 6.35
C ILE A 239 1.16 -8.85 5.79
N SER A 240 1.07 -8.96 4.47
CA SER A 240 -0.14 -9.39 3.78
C SER A 240 0.14 -10.63 2.94
N ALA A 241 -0.65 -11.68 3.16
CA ALA A 241 -0.67 -12.85 2.30
C ALA A 241 -1.92 -12.84 1.43
N PHE A 242 -1.73 -12.85 0.11
CA PHE A 242 -2.82 -12.99 -0.85
C PHE A 242 -2.92 -14.45 -1.26
N VAL A 243 -4.10 -15.01 -1.04
CA VAL A 243 -4.41 -16.41 -1.37
C VAL A 243 -5.44 -16.43 -2.49
N HIS A 244 -5.10 -17.06 -3.61
CA HIS A 244 -6.05 -17.32 -4.69
C HIS A 244 -6.32 -18.82 -4.80
N LEU A 245 -7.62 -19.15 -4.81
CA LEU A 245 -8.12 -20.52 -4.93
C LEU A 245 -9.09 -20.55 -6.10
N ALA A 246 -8.73 -21.28 -7.16
CA ALA A 246 -9.55 -21.43 -8.35
C ALA A 246 -9.77 -22.92 -8.64
N VAL A 247 -11.02 -23.30 -8.91
CA VAL A 247 -11.39 -24.66 -9.33
C VAL A 247 -11.83 -24.60 -10.78
N GLU A 248 -11.11 -25.29 -11.66
CA GLU A 248 -11.37 -25.26 -13.09
C GLU A 248 -10.91 -26.55 -13.79
N GLY A 249 -11.71 -27.04 -14.74
CA GLY A 249 -11.33 -28.22 -15.53
C GLY A 249 -11.11 -29.50 -14.71
N GLY A 250 -11.64 -29.58 -13.48
CA GLY A 250 -11.36 -30.67 -12.54
C GLY A 250 -10.02 -30.53 -11.81
N LEU A 251 -9.37 -29.36 -11.89
CA LEU A 251 -8.14 -29.02 -11.18
C LEU A 251 -8.44 -27.97 -10.10
N LEU A 252 -7.67 -28.01 -9.01
CA LEU A 252 -7.54 -26.92 -8.07
C LEU A 252 -6.22 -26.19 -8.31
N TYR A 253 -6.31 -24.88 -8.53
CA TYR A 253 -5.20 -23.96 -8.53
C TYR A 253 -5.15 -23.22 -7.18
N LEU A 254 -4.02 -23.33 -6.49
CA LEU A 254 -3.72 -22.64 -5.24
C LEU A 254 -2.51 -21.74 -5.45
N GLU A 255 -2.65 -20.45 -5.21
CA GLU A 255 -1.57 -19.47 -5.30
C GLU A 255 -1.45 -18.71 -3.98
N TYR A 256 -0.21 -18.55 -3.51
CA TYR A 256 0.15 -17.85 -2.29
C TYR A 256 1.18 -16.76 -2.61
N VAL A 257 0.80 -15.50 -2.38
CA VAL A 257 1.67 -14.34 -2.60
C VAL A 257 1.84 -13.58 -1.28
N PRO A 258 2.96 -13.79 -0.56
CA PRO A 258 3.28 -13.00 0.61
C PRO A 258 3.84 -11.64 0.19
N THR A 259 3.48 -10.61 0.93
CA THR A 259 3.89 -9.23 0.72
C THR A 259 4.19 -8.58 2.06
N MET A 260 5.15 -7.66 2.07
CA MET A 260 5.56 -6.93 3.26
C MET A 260 5.65 -5.44 2.93
N LEU A 261 4.86 -4.65 3.64
CA LEU A 261 4.90 -3.21 3.63
C LEU A 261 5.81 -2.74 4.77
N GLY A 262 6.88 -2.04 4.40
CA GLY A 262 7.88 -1.58 5.36
C GLY A 262 7.39 -0.50 6.32
N PRO A 263 8.24 -0.15 7.29
CA PRO A 263 7.94 0.86 8.31
C PRO A 263 7.69 2.23 7.67
N VAL A 264 7.15 3.16 8.44
CA VAL A 264 6.91 4.51 7.93
C VAL A 264 8.27 5.18 7.71
N ASP A 265 8.40 5.95 6.61
CA ASP A 265 9.62 6.70 6.32
C ASP A 265 9.93 7.65 7.49
N ASP A 266 11.17 7.63 7.98
CA ASP A 266 11.66 8.38 9.15
C ASP A 266 11.29 9.87 9.15
N ARG A 267 11.09 10.47 7.96
CA ARG A 267 10.67 11.88 7.83
C ARG A 267 9.29 12.13 8.43
N PHE A 268 8.45 11.11 8.55
CA PHE A 268 7.13 11.24 9.20
C PHE A 268 7.19 10.96 10.71
N HIS A 269 8.26 10.33 11.23
CA HIS A 269 8.50 10.14 12.67
C HIS A 269 8.91 11.43 13.39
N GLU A 270 9.12 12.53 12.66
CA GLU A 270 9.39 13.83 13.29
C GLU A 270 8.24 14.27 14.21
N ILE A 271 7.00 13.88 13.88
CA ILE A 271 5.80 14.21 14.64
C ILE A 271 5.89 13.67 16.07
N ASP A 272 6.46 12.48 16.26
CA ASP A 272 6.58 11.84 17.57
C ASP A 272 7.60 12.52 18.48
N ARG A 273 8.50 13.33 17.88
CA ARG A 273 9.51 14.13 18.58
C ARG A 273 9.05 15.56 18.87
N LEU A 274 7.83 15.93 18.47
CA LEU A 274 7.31 17.27 18.70
C LEU A 274 6.88 17.45 20.17
N PRO A 275 7.17 18.62 20.77
CA PRO A 275 6.68 18.91 22.11
C PRO A 275 5.15 19.03 22.10
N ARG A 276 4.50 18.48 23.13
CA ARG A 276 3.03 18.52 23.26
C ARG A 276 2.49 19.82 23.87
N ASN A 277 3.37 20.68 24.39
CA ASN A 277 2.97 21.94 25.03
C ASN A 277 2.92 23.11 24.02
N ASN A 278 1.98 24.03 24.23
CA ASN A 278 1.78 25.13 23.27
C ASN A 278 2.93 26.13 23.23
N LYS A 279 3.64 26.30 24.35
CA LYS A 279 4.75 27.25 24.46
C LYS A 279 5.96 26.80 23.65
N ASP A 280 6.35 25.53 23.76
CA ASP A 280 7.52 25.04 23.02
C ASP A 280 7.20 24.87 21.53
N LEU A 281 5.94 24.56 21.18
CA LEU A 281 5.47 24.62 19.79
C LEU A 281 5.60 26.04 19.22
N LEU A 282 5.21 27.08 19.96
CA LEU A 282 5.38 28.47 19.54
C LEU A 282 6.85 28.86 19.43
N LEU A 283 7.70 28.46 20.38
CA LEU A 283 9.14 28.71 20.33
C LEU A 283 9.80 28.04 19.12
N ARG A 284 9.40 26.80 18.81
CA ARG A 284 9.87 26.09 17.60
C ARG A 284 9.36 26.77 16.33
N ALA A 285 8.09 27.18 16.29
CA ALA A 285 7.55 27.93 15.16
C ALA A 285 8.27 29.26 14.92
N LEU A 286 8.61 29.99 15.99
CA LEU A 286 9.43 31.20 15.92
C LEU A 286 10.83 30.89 15.37
N ALA A 287 11.48 29.84 15.86
CA ALA A 287 12.80 29.42 15.38
C ALA A 287 12.78 29.01 13.90
N ASP A 288 11.77 28.23 13.49
CA ASP A 288 11.57 27.82 12.09
C ASP A 288 11.28 29.03 11.20
N ALA A 289 10.51 30.02 11.68
CA ALA A 289 10.26 31.26 10.96
C ALA A 289 11.54 32.07 10.75
N VAL A 290 12.39 32.23 11.78
CA VAL A 290 13.70 32.91 11.65
C VAL A 290 14.56 32.20 10.61
N ARG A 291 14.60 30.86 10.64
CA ARG A 291 15.42 30.05 9.72
C ARG A 291 14.94 30.11 8.27
N THR A 292 13.63 30.10 8.06
CA THR A 292 13.02 30.02 6.71
C THR A 292 12.84 31.39 6.05
N MET A 293 12.68 32.45 6.84
CA MET A 293 12.35 33.80 6.37
C MET A 293 13.25 34.33 5.23
N PRO A 294 14.59 34.22 5.27
CA PRO A 294 15.44 34.77 4.20
C PRO A 294 15.15 34.12 2.84
N VAL A 295 15.03 32.79 2.84
CA VAL A 295 14.75 32.00 1.62
C VAL A 295 13.32 32.22 1.15
N SER A 296 12.36 32.21 2.08
CA SER A 296 10.94 32.45 1.76
C SER A 296 10.71 33.85 1.19
N LEU A 297 11.42 34.89 1.64
CA LEU A 297 11.25 36.25 1.11
C LEU A 297 11.71 36.34 -0.35
N ILE A 298 12.78 35.63 -0.69
CA ILE A 298 13.33 35.59 -2.05
C ILE A 298 12.44 34.74 -2.97
N LEU A 299 11.96 33.59 -2.48
CA LEU A 299 11.16 32.65 -3.28
C LEU A 299 9.66 32.94 -3.29
N ALA A 300 9.15 33.80 -2.39
CA ALA A 300 7.71 34.07 -2.25
C ALA A 300 7.01 34.45 -3.56
N PRO A 301 7.55 35.33 -4.43
CA PRO A 301 6.91 35.65 -5.70
C PRO A 301 6.78 34.42 -6.60
N LEU A 302 7.82 33.58 -6.64
CA LEU A 302 7.83 32.36 -7.44
C LEU A 302 6.84 31.34 -6.89
N GLU A 303 6.85 31.10 -5.58
CA GLU A 303 5.93 30.16 -4.92
C GLU A 303 4.47 30.60 -5.09
N LEU A 304 4.19 31.90 -5.01
CA LEU A 304 2.86 32.46 -5.25
C LEU A 304 2.40 32.21 -6.69
N VAL A 305 3.25 32.52 -7.68
CA VAL A 305 2.94 32.29 -9.09
C VAL A 305 2.71 30.81 -9.37
N VAL A 306 3.57 29.93 -8.83
CA VAL A 306 3.44 28.47 -8.96
C VAL A 306 2.15 27.98 -8.29
N GLY A 307 1.83 28.47 -7.09
CA GLY A 307 0.63 28.13 -6.34
C GLY A 307 -0.64 28.57 -7.07
N LEU A 308 -0.67 29.81 -7.57
CA LEU A 308 -1.79 30.35 -8.32
C LEU A 308 -1.98 29.62 -9.65
N HIS A 309 -0.89 29.34 -10.36
CA HIS A 309 -0.93 28.54 -11.59
C HIS A 309 -1.44 27.11 -11.32
N ARG A 310 -0.98 26.46 -10.24
CA ARG A 310 -1.50 25.15 -9.83
C ARG A 310 -2.99 25.22 -9.52
N HIS A 311 -3.44 26.20 -8.74
CA HIS A 311 -4.84 26.38 -8.39
C HIS A 311 -5.71 26.61 -9.64
N TRP A 312 -5.29 27.53 -10.52
CA TRP A 312 -6.03 27.87 -11.73
C TRP A 312 -6.10 26.71 -12.74
N THR A 313 -4.99 25.98 -12.90
CA THR A 313 -4.94 24.82 -13.80
C THR A 313 -5.59 23.57 -13.22
N MET A 314 -5.74 23.45 -11.89
CA MET A 314 -6.30 22.25 -11.24
C MET A 314 -7.70 21.93 -11.77
N THR A 315 -8.60 22.91 -11.80
CA THR A 315 -9.98 22.73 -12.29
C THR A 315 -10.00 22.30 -13.76
N GLY A 316 -9.17 22.93 -14.60
CA GLY A 316 -9.06 22.57 -16.02
C GLY A 316 -8.44 21.19 -16.23
N ARG A 317 -7.46 20.78 -15.41
CA ARG A 317 -6.89 19.42 -15.42
C ARG A 317 -7.93 18.39 -15.01
N MET A 318 -8.68 18.64 -13.95
CA MET A 318 -9.75 17.75 -13.49
C MET A 318 -10.85 17.60 -14.55
N ASN A 319 -11.29 18.70 -15.17
CA ASN A 319 -12.27 18.65 -16.26
C ASN A 319 -11.77 17.87 -17.48
N ARG A 320 -10.49 18.05 -17.85
CA ARG A 320 -9.88 17.28 -18.94
C ARG A 320 -9.82 15.79 -18.62
N LEU A 321 -9.50 15.41 -17.39
CA LEU A 321 -9.48 14.01 -16.97
C LEU A 321 -10.88 13.39 -16.99
N ASP A 322 -11.87 14.09 -16.44
CA ASP A 322 -13.27 13.63 -16.43
C ASP A 322 -13.89 13.57 -17.83
N ARG A 323 -13.38 14.37 -18.78
CA ARG A 323 -13.77 14.32 -20.19
C ARG A 323 -13.10 13.16 -20.91
N ARG A 324 -11.79 12.94 -20.68
CA ARG A 324 -11.05 11.79 -21.22
C ARG A 324 -11.60 10.46 -20.75
N SER A 325 -12.08 10.36 -19.50
CA SER A 325 -12.69 9.13 -19.00
C SER A 325 -13.97 8.75 -19.75
N PHE A 326 -14.61 9.70 -20.44
CA PHE A 326 -15.82 9.47 -21.23
C PHE A 326 -15.52 9.29 -22.73
N GLU A 327 -14.66 10.14 -23.30
CA GLU A 327 -14.38 10.13 -24.74
C GLU A 327 -13.49 8.97 -25.16
N ALA A 328 -12.66 8.45 -24.25
CA ALA A 328 -11.80 7.31 -24.57
C ALA A 328 -12.62 6.00 -24.54
N PRO A 329 -12.52 5.16 -25.59
CA PRO A 329 -13.16 3.84 -25.59
C PRO A 329 -12.72 2.98 -24.41
N ARG A 330 -11.46 3.11 -23.98
CA ARG A 330 -10.91 2.53 -22.76
C ARG A 330 -10.17 3.59 -21.99
N TYR A 331 -10.36 3.60 -20.68
CA TYR A 331 -9.69 4.51 -19.76
C TYR A 331 -9.15 3.73 -18.56
N ASP A 332 -7.98 4.14 -18.09
CA ASP A 332 -7.34 3.56 -16.91
C ASP A 332 -7.91 4.20 -15.64
N TYR A 333 -8.84 3.48 -15.01
CA TYR A 333 -9.40 3.80 -13.70
C TYR A 333 -8.58 3.23 -12.53
N GLY A 334 -7.45 2.59 -12.83
CA GLY A 334 -6.62 1.91 -11.85
C GLY A 334 -5.91 2.87 -10.91
N ALA A 335 -5.83 2.49 -9.64
CA ALA A 335 -4.96 3.13 -8.68
C ALA A 335 -3.49 2.88 -9.09
N ARG A 336 -2.69 3.95 -9.02
CA ARG A 336 -1.26 3.94 -9.37
C ARG A 336 -0.34 3.93 -8.16
N VAL A 337 -0.86 4.42 -7.04
CA VAL A 337 -0.11 4.63 -5.81
C VAL A 337 -1.02 4.35 -4.61
N SER A 338 -0.45 3.83 -3.54
CA SER A 338 -1.08 3.79 -2.21
C SER A 338 -0.41 4.81 -1.32
N ILE A 339 -1.20 5.58 -0.55
CA ILE A 339 -0.68 6.64 0.32
C ILE A 339 0.27 6.05 1.37
N ARG A 340 -0.14 4.96 2.04
CA ARG A 340 0.70 4.30 3.05
C ARG A 340 2.02 3.81 2.44
N ALA A 341 1.98 3.22 1.24
CA ALA A 341 3.18 2.73 0.56
C ALA A 341 4.10 3.83 0.02
N LEU A 342 3.57 4.99 -0.35
CA LEU A 342 4.40 6.17 -0.68
C LEU A 342 5.14 6.72 0.54
N ALA A 343 4.57 6.50 1.73
CA ALA A 343 5.14 6.89 3.01
C ALA A 343 5.85 5.73 3.72
N SER A 344 6.17 4.63 3.02
CA SER A 344 6.90 3.49 3.58
C SER A 344 8.34 3.45 3.09
N ASN A 345 9.25 3.02 3.96
CA ASN A 345 10.53 2.47 3.53
C ASN A 345 10.30 1.15 2.77
N ARG A 346 11.14 0.88 1.76
CA ARG A 346 11.05 -0.36 0.96
C ARG A 346 11.61 -1.57 1.68
N GLU A 347 12.53 -1.34 2.60
CA GLU A 347 13.21 -2.36 3.38
C GLU A 347 12.83 -2.21 4.85
N PRO A 348 12.86 -3.30 5.63
CA PRO A 348 12.74 -3.20 7.09
C PRO A 348 13.92 -2.40 7.66
N ASP A 349 13.67 -1.59 8.69
CA ASP A 349 14.72 -0.84 9.38
C ASP A 349 15.50 -1.74 10.34
N THR A 350 14.85 -2.78 10.89
CA THR A 350 15.46 -3.70 11.84
C THR A 350 15.46 -5.15 11.38
N PHE A 351 16.43 -5.91 11.89
CA PHE A 351 16.48 -7.35 11.65
C PHE A 351 15.29 -8.10 12.28
N ILE A 352 14.79 -7.61 13.42
CA ILE A 352 13.60 -8.18 14.08
C ILE A 352 12.37 -8.06 13.19
N GLN A 353 12.15 -6.92 12.54
CA GLN A 353 11.07 -6.76 11.54
C GLN A 353 11.19 -7.77 10.40
N THR A 354 12.42 -8.07 9.96
CA THR A 354 12.66 -9.10 8.93
C THR A 354 12.28 -10.49 9.44
N LEU A 355 12.68 -10.84 10.66
CA LEU A 355 12.32 -12.10 11.30
C LEU A 355 10.81 -12.23 11.49
N ASP A 356 10.14 -11.19 11.99
CA ASP A 356 8.70 -11.19 12.22
C ASP A 356 7.93 -11.31 10.90
N SER A 357 8.36 -10.61 9.85
CA SER A 357 7.72 -10.75 8.54
C SER A 357 7.78 -12.18 7.99
N THR A 358 8.93 -12.83 8.18
CA THR A 358 9.14 -14.23 7.79
C THR A 358 8.31 -15.17 8.65
N LYS A 359 8.29 -14.95 9.98
CA LYS A 359 7.52 -15.73 10.95
C LYS A 359 6.04 -15.73 10.61
N TYR A 360 5.43 -14.56 10.47
CA TYR A 360 4.00 -14.46 10.21
C TYR A 360 3.60 -15.00 8.84
N SER A 361 4.41 -14.77 7.80
CA SER A 361 4.18 -15.41 6.50
C SER A 361 4.17 -16.94 6.62
N LYS A 362 5.12 -17.53 7.33
CA LYS A 362 5.19 -18.99 7.53
C LYS A 362 3.99 -19.54 8.33
N LEU A 363 3.55 -18.83 9.36
CA LEU A 363 2.39 -19.23 10.14
C LEU A 363 1.11 -19.24 9.28
N ILE A 364 0.90 -18.20 8.47
CA ILE A 364 -0.23 -18.12 7.55
C ILE A 364 -0.14 -19.19 6.47
N GLU A 365 1.04 -19.37 5.86
CA GLU A 365 1.31 -20.40 4.84
C GLU A 365 1.00 -21.81 5.35
N ARG A 366 1.51 -22.15 6.54
CA ARG A 366 1.29 -23.46 7.18
C ARG A 366 -0.19 -23.68 7.46
N ARG A 367 -0.89 -22.65 7.94
CA ARG A 367 -2.31 -22.76 8.28
C ARG A 367 -3.19 -22.87 7.03
N LEU A 368 -2.85 -22.12 5.98
CA LEU A 368 -3.52 -22.15 4.69
C LEU A 368 -3.42 -23.54 4.06
N THR A 369 -2.19 -24.06 3.91
CA THR A 369 -1.96 -25.35 3.25
C THR A 369 -2.65 -26.48 3.99
N GLY A 370 -2.55 -26.51 5.33
CA GLY A 370 -3.30 -27.46 6.16
C GLY A 370 -4.82 -27.35 5.97
N ALA A 371 -5.37 -26.13 5.95
CA ALA A 371 -6.81 -25.93 5.75
C ALA A 371 -7.30 -26.40 4.36
N VAL A 372 -6.49 -26.25 3.31
CA VAL A 372 -6.83 -26.75 1.97
C VAL A 372 -6.83 -28.28 1.97
N ILE A 373 -5.79 -28.91 2.54
CA ILE A 373 -5.68 -30.37 2.65
C ILE A 373 -6.85 -30.95 3.45
N ASP A 374 -7.10 -30.44 4.67
CA ASP A 374 -8.20 -30.87 5.54
C ASP A 374 -9.55 -30.84 4.80
N TYR A 375 -9.80 -29.76 4.04
CA TYR A 375 -11.04 -29.61 3.30
C TYR A 375 -11.15 -30.65 2.17
N LEU A 376 -10.09 -30.82 1.38
CA LEU A 376 -10.07 -31.76 0.26
C LEU A 376 -10.26 -33.20 0.73
N GLU A 377 -9.59 -33.60 1.82
CA GLU A 377 -9.75 -34.93 2.43
C GLU A 377 -11.17 -35.14 2.94
N SER A 378 -11.79 -34.13 3.56
CA SER A 378 -13.19 -34.20 4.00
C SER A 378 -14.19 -34.41 2.85
N GLN A 379 -13.81 -34.03 1.62
CA GLN A 379 -14.58 -34.25 0.40
C GLN A 379 -14.16 -35.54 -0.34
N GLY A 380 -13.20 -36.29 0.21
CA GLY A 380 -12.71 -37.55 -0.32
C GLY A 380 -11.72 -37.43 -1.49
N VAL A 381 -11.06 -36.27 -1.66
CA VAL A 381 -10.04 -36.05 -2.69
C VAL A 381 -8.69 -36.64 -2.24
N ASP A 382 -7.92 -37.20 -3.18
CA ASP A 382 -6.53 -37.62 -2.93
C ASP A 382 -5.61 -36.41 -2.80
N THR A 383 -5.04 -36.23 -1.61
CA THR A 383 -4.15 -35.11 -1.27
C THR A 383 -2.68 -35.51 -1.25
N ASN A 384 -2.32 -36.77 -1.52
CA ASN A 384 -0.94 -37.26 -1.39
C ASN A 384 0.06 -36.43 -2.22
N GLU A 385 -0.30 -36.14 -3.47
CA GLU A 385 0.51 -35.29 -4.34
C GLU A 385 0.65 -33.87 -3.79
N LEU A 386 -0.45 -33.30 -3.28
CA LEU A 386 -0.44 -31.96 -2.70
C LEU A 386 0.47 -31.91 -1.46
N VAL A 387 0.37 -32.90 -0.57
CA VAL A 387 1.20 -33.01 0.64
C VAL A 387 2.68 -33.08 0.27
N GLN A 388 3.05 -33.89 -0.73
CA GLN A 388 4.44 -33.99 -1.20
C GLN A 388 4.95 -32.65 -1.74
N ARG A 389 4.16 -31.96 -2.57
CA ARG A 389 4.53 -30.65 -3.13
C ARG A 389 4.62 -29.57 -2.05
N VAL A 390 3.70 -29.57 -1.09
CA VAL A 390 3.68 -28.66 0.06
C VAL A 390 4.93 -28.86 0.93
N ASN A 391 5.39 -30.10 1.15
CA ASN A 391 6.63 -30.35 1.87
C ASN A 391 7.84 -29.75 1.15
N VAL A 392 7.95 -29.92 -0.17
CA VAL A 392 9.01 -29.28 -0.98
C VAL A 392 8.95 -27.75 -0.90
N VAL A 393 7.75 -27.16 -0.90
CA VAL A 393 7.57 -25.70 -0.76
C VAL A 393 8.04 -25.22 0.63
N HIS A 394 7.65 -25.92 1.69
CA HIS A 394 8.04 -25.62 3.07
C HIS A 394 9.55 -25.78 3.30
N ASP A 395 10.16 -26.85 2.77
CA ASP A 395 11.60 -27.10 2.88
C ASP A 395 12.40 -25.98 2.20
N ASN A 396 11.96 -25.53 1.02
CA ASN A 396 12.53 -24.38 0.34
C ASN A 396 12.15 -23.03 1.00
N SER A 397 11.20 -23.01 1.94
CA SER A 397 10.84 -21.84 2.76
C SER A 397 11.74 -21.72 4.01
N VAL A 398 12.64 -22.69 4.25
CA VAL A 398 13.74 -22.57 5.23
C VAL A 398 14.78 -21.58 4.71
N VAL A 399 14.43 -20.30 4.72
CA VAL A 399 15.34 -19.18 4.45
C VAL A 399 16.30 -19.08 5.64
N ASN A 400 17.59 -19.28 5.37
CA ASN A 400 18.63 -18.90 6.31
C ASN A 400 18.64 -17.36 6.42
N VAL A 401 18.25 -16.85 7.59
CA VAL A 401 18.14 -15.40 7.84
C VAL A 401 19.52 -14.72 7.89
N SER A 402 20.62 -15.47 7.71
CA SER A 402 21.96 -14.93 7.51
C SER A 402 22.22 -14.56 6.03
N GLY A 403 21.50 -13.58 5.48
CA GLY A 403 21.93 -12.74 4.35
C GLY A 403 22.43 -13.38 3.04
N GLY A 404 22.19 -14.68 2.78
CA GLY A 404 22.72 -15.38 1.61
C GLY A 404 21.64 -16.21 0.90
N THR A 405 21.39 -15.90 -0.37
CA THR A 405 20.54 -16.72 -1.25
C THR A 405 21.37 -17.87 -1.80
N PHE A 406 21.09 -19.11 -1.37
CA PHE A 406 21.68 -20.31 -1.96
C PHE A 406 20.71 -20.93 -2.98
N ASN A 407 21.12 -21.04 -4.23
CA ASN A 407 20.44 -21.81 -5.26
C ASN A 407 21.08 -23.22 -5.32
N GLY A 408 20.60 -24.16 -4.51
CA GLY A 408 21.05 -25.56 -4.53
C GLY A 408 20.36 -26.39 -3.44
N PRO A 409 20.34 -27.74 -3.55
CA PRO A 409 19.80 -28.59 -2.50
C PRO A 409 20.64 -28.42 -1.23
N THR A 410 20.00 -28.01 -0.14
CA THR A 410 20.64 -27.78 1.17
C THR A 410 20.04 -28.74 2.20
N ALA A 411 20.90 -29.43 2.93
CA ALA A 411 20.51 -30.29 4.05
C ALA A 411 21.12 -29.71 5.34
N PHE A 412 20.32 -29.58 6.40
CA PHE A 412 20.74 -29.00 7.68
C PHE A 412 20.58 -30.01 8.81
N GLY A 413 21.61 -30.16 9.63
CA GLY A 413 21.66 -31.11 10.75
C GLY A 413 22.97 -31.88 10.79
N ARG A 414 23.35 -32.35 11.99
CA ARG A 414 24.48 -33.28 12.12
C ARG A 414 24.02 -34.59 11.45
N GLU A 415 24.59 -34.91 10.27
CA GLU A 415 24.27 -36.04 9.37
C GLU A 415 23.30 -35.76 8.20
N ALA A 416 23.01 -34.51 7.86
CA ALA A 416 22.15 -34.19 6.72
C ALA A 416 22.93 -34.23 5.39
N ASN A 417 22.47 -35.03 4.41
CA ASN A 417 23.08 -35.13 3.07
C ASN A 417 22.17 -34.50 2.00
N ALA A 418 22.74 -33.65 1.13
CA ALA A 418 22.10 -33.12 -0.05
C ALA A 418 22.88 -33.54 -1.31
N THR A 419 22.23 -34.21 -2.26
CA THR A 419 22.82 -34.62 -3.53
C THR A 419 22.17 -33.85 -4.69
N ALA A 420 23.00 -33.22 -5.53
CA ALA A 420 22.58 -32.62 -6.79
C ALA A 420 22.99 -33.54 -7.95
N ASN A 421 22.02 -34.25 -8.56
CA ASN A 421 22.28 -35.02 -9.77
C ASN A 421 22.13 -34.11 -10.99
N GLY A 422 23.19 -33.35 -11.31
CA GLY A 422 23.34 -32.67 -12.60
C GLY A 422 24.15 -33.52 -13.58
N PRO A 423 23.88 -33.49 -14.90
CA PRO A 423 24.64 -34.26 -15.87
C PRO A 423 26.08 -33.73 -15.94
N ALA A 424 27.05 -34.60 -15.63
CA ALA A 424 28.47 -34.31 -15.80
C ALA A 424 28.80 -34.24 -17.30
N THR A 425 28.94 -33.03 -17.85
CA THR A 425 29.62 -32.83 -19.13
C THR A 425 31.12 -33.10 -18.95
N ALA A 426 31.52 -34.35 -19.18
CA ALA A 426 32.89 -34.75 -19.35
C ALA A 426 33.43 -34.21 -20.69
N ASN A 427 34.11 -33.06 -20.66
CA ASN A 427 34.90 -32.62 -21.81
C ASN A 427 36.20 -33.43 -21.87
N ALA A 428 36.17 -34.51 -22.64
CA ALA A 428 37.36 -35.22 -23.10
C ALA A 428 38.12 -34.31 -24.09
N ALA A 429 39.26 -33.78 -23.65
CA ALA A 429 40.20 -33.09 -24.51
C ALA A 429 40.87 -34.12 -25.46
N VAL A 430 40.45 -34.11 -26.72
CA VAL A 430 41.11 -34.84 -27.81
C VAL A 430 42.39 -34.09 -28.18
N ALA A 431 43.53 -34.70 -27.85
CA ALA A 431 44.84 -34.29 -28.34
C ALA A 431 44.98 -34.67 -29.82
N GLY A 432 45.18 -33.67 -30.69
CA GLY A 432 45.62 -33.82 -32.08
C GLY A 432 47.01 -33.20 -32.27
N PRO A 433 47.91 -33.80 -33.08
CA PRO A 433 49.35 -33.57 -32.99
C PRO A 433 49.88 -32.35 -33.78
N LYS A 434 51.11 -31.98 -33.40
CA LYS A 434 51.95 -30.84 -33.80
C LYS A 434 52.31 -30.74 -35.30
N GLY A 435 52.52 -29.49 -35.72
CA GLY A 435 53.42 -29.05 -36.81
C GLY A 435 52.94 -27.72 -37.39
N GLY A 436 53.69 -26.65 -37.63
CA GLY A 436 55.10 -26.31 -37.47
C GLY A 436 55.36 -24.98 -38.22
N THR A 437 56.28 -24.17 -37.69
CA THR A 437 57.16 -23.22 -38.41
C THR A 437 56.67 -21.82 -38.86
N ARG A 438 57.32 -20.80 -38.27
CA ARG A 438 57.82 -19.49 -38.77
C ARG A 438 56.94 -18.63 -39.71
N ALA A 439 56.66 -17.39 -39.30
CA ALA A 439 57.49 -16.21 -39.57
C ALA A 439 57.13 -15.10 -38.57
#